data_AF-A0A5D2EY02-F1
#
_entry.id   AF-A0A5D2EY02-F1
#
_cell.length_a   1.000
_cell.length_b   1.000
_cell.length_c   1.000
_cell.angle_alpha   90.00
_cell.angle_beta   90.00
_cell.angle_gamma   90.00
#
_symmetry.space_group_name_H-M   'P 1'
#
loop_
_entity.id
_entity.type
_entity.pdbx_description
1 polymer ?
#
loop_
_entity_poly.entity_id
_entity_poly.type
_entity_poly.pdbx_seq_one_letter_code
_entity_poly.pdbx_strand_id
1 'polypeptide(L)'
;MEMSTVIPVCYCGNLAKLNMSWSNDNPGRRFFGCKKFGSGFRKPCRFFTWFDPPLTPRSQIVLLGLSIKVRTLEDAMRRERKTWVLVLVFVILLLFVKP
;
A
#
# COMPACT_ATOMS: atom_id res chain seq x y z
N MET A 1 -0.28 -24.45 4.95
CA MET A 1 -0.39 -23.04 5.40
C MET A 1 -1.80 -22.61 5.14
N GLU A 2 -2.55 -22.40 6.21
CA GLU A 2 -3.97 -22.16 6.20
C GLU A 2 -4.27 -20.77 5.64
N MET A 3 -5.11 -20.73 4.60
CA MET A 3 -5.50 -19.50 3.92
C MET A 3 -6.54 -18.77 4.79
N SER A 4 -6.12 -18.13 5.88
CA SER A 4 -7.03 -17.32 6.71
C SER A 4 -7.31 -15.96 6.07
N THR A 5 -7.77 -15.96 4.82
CA THR A 5 -8.35 -14.76 4.23
C THR A 5 -9.74 -14.60 4.81
N VAL A 6 -9.89 -13.71 5.79
CA VAL A 6 -11.19 -13.28 6.31
C VAL A 6 -12.06 -12.88 5.13
N ILE A 7 -13.15 -13.62 4.89
CA ILE A 7 -14.08 -13.31 3.80
C ILE A 7 -14.86 -12.05 4.22
N PRO A 8 -14.74 -10.93 3.49
CA PRO A 8 -15.39 -9.70 3.90
C PRO A 8 -16.90 -9.77 3.71
N VAL A 9 -17.64 -8.98 4.49
CA VAL A 9 -19.10 -8.85 4.38
C VAL A 9 -19.42 -7.66 3.48
N CYS A 10 -20.27 -7.88 2.47
CA CYS A 10 -20.74 -6.80 1.59
C CYS A 10 -21.79 -5.92 2.28
N TYR A 11 -22.11 -4.77 1.70
CA TYR A 11 -23.09 -3.83 2.27
C TYR A 11 -24.52 -4.37 2.41
N CYS A 12 -24.82 -5.54 1.84
CA CYS A 12 -26.08 -6.25 2.09
C CYS A 12 -26.04 -7.15 3.35
N GLY A 13 -24.98 -7.11 4.16
CA GLY A 13 -24.78 -7.99 5.32
C GLY A 13 -24.47 -9.46 4.95
N ASN A 14 -24.12 -9.74 3.70
CA ASN A 14 -23.81 -11.09 3.22
C ASN A 14 -22.31 -11.25 2.98
N LEU A 15 -21.75 -12.44 3.18
CA LEU A 15 -20.39 -12.77 2.75
C LEU A 15 -20.19 -12.41 1.28
N ALA A 16 -19.10 -11.71 0.99
CA ALA A 16 -18.72 -11.34 -0.35
C ALA A 16 -18.22 -12.56 -1.13
N LYS A 17 -18.43 -12.55 -2.44
CA LYS A 17 -17.98 -13.58 -3.37
C LYS A 17 -16.62 -13.18 -3.92
N LEU A 18 -15.66 -14.12 -3.94
CA LEU A 18 -14.41 -13.96 -4.67
C LEU A 18 -14.68 -14.11 -6.17
N ASN A 19 -14.29 -13.11 -6.96
CA ASN A 19 -14.41 -13.06 -8.39
C ASN A 19 -13.03 -12.78 -9.02
N MET A 20 -12.92 -13.03 -10.33
CA MET A 20 -11.75 -12.71 -11.14
C MET A 20 -12.15 -11.64 -12.16
N SER A 21 -11.31 -10.62 -12.32
CA SER A 21 -11.52 -9.59 -13.32
C SER A 21 -11.15 -10.10 -14.70
N TRP A 22 -12.05 -9.80 -15.65
CA TRP A 22 -11.89 -10.07 -17.08
C TRP A 22 -11.69 -8.78 -17.89
N SER A 23 -11.53 -7.63 -17.21
CA SER A 23 -11.24 -6.35 -17.87
C SER A 23 -9.83 -6.36 -18.45
N ASN A 24 -9.62 -5.70 -19.60
CA ASN A 24 -8.31 -5.53 -20.21
C ASN A 24 -7.29 -4.83 -19.29
N ASP A 25 -7.74 -3.96 -18.38
CA ASP A 25 -6.85 -3.23 -17.47
C ASP A 25 -6.36 -4.08 -16.28
N ASN A 26 -7.10 -5.14 -15.93
CA ASN A 26 -6.84 -5.96 -14.74
C ASN A 26 -7.09 -7.46 -14.98
N PRO A 27 -6.58 -8.06 -16.07
CA PRO A 27 -6.88 -9.45 -16.40
C PRO A 27 -6.38 -10.39 -15.30
N GLY A 28 -7.23 -11.32 -14.87
CA GLY A 28 -6.87 -12.35 -13.88
C GLY A 28 -6.78 -11.87 -12.43
N ARG A 29 -6.86 -10.55 -12.17
CA ARG A 29 -6.82 -10.01 -10.80
C ARG A 29 -8.09 -10.36 -10.04
N ARG A 30 -7.96 -10.87 -8.83
CA ARG A 30 -9.10 -11.33 -8.01
C ARG A 30 -9.61 -10.23 -7.09
N PHE A 31 -10.91 -10.20 -6.86
CA PHE A 31 -11.56 -9.23 -5.97
C PHE A 31 -12.76 -9.86 -5.25
N PHE A 32 -13.11 -9.34 -4.08
CA PHE A 32 -14.36 -9.64 -3.41
C PHE A 32 -15.45 -8.65 -3.84
N GLY A 33 -16.62 -9.18 -4.22
CA GLY A 33 -17.78 -8.39 -4.61
C GLY A 33 -19.07 -8.91 -3.99
N CYS A 34 -20.15 -8.12 -4.09
CA CYS A 34 -21.47 -8.59 -3.64
C CYS A 34 -21.85 -9.91 -4.34
N LYS A 35 -22.44 -10.87 -3.61
CA LYS A 35 -22.92 -12.13 -4.22
C LYS A 35 -23.97 -11.94 -5.32
N LYS A 36 -24.66 -10.80 -5.34
CA LYS A 36 -25.63 -10.40 -6.36
C LYS A 36 -24.98 -9.73 -7.56
N PHE A 37 -23.67 -9.49 -7.53
CA PHE A 37 -22.96 -8.84 -8.63
C PHE A 37 -23.09 -9.70 -9.89
N GLY A 38 -23.54 -9.09 -10.99
CA GLY A 38 -23.84 -9.79 -12.24
C GLY A 38 -25.16 -10.58 -12.26
N SER A 39 -25.96 -10.60 -11.18
CA SER A 39 -27.28 -11.23 -11.23
C SER A 39 -28.33 -10.26 -11.79
N GLY A 40 -28.94 -10.63 -12.92
CA GLY A 40 -30.00 -9.82 -13.56
C GLY A 40 -31.27 -9.69 -12.72
N PHE A 41 -31.43 -10.52 -11.68
CA PHE A 41 -32.65 -10.63 -10.89
C PHE A 41 -32.71 -9.68 -9.68
N ARG A 42 -31.57 -9.19 -9.16
CA ARG A 42 -31.54 -8.32 -7.97
C ARG A 42 -30.40 -7.31 -8.07
N LYS A 43 -30.70 -6.03 -7.84
CA LYS A 43 -29.67 -4.97 -7.81
C LYS A 43 -28.56 -5.32 -6.79
N PRO A 44 -27.29 -5.46 -7.20
CA PRO A 44 -26.19 -5.67 -6.27
C PRO A 44 -25.87 -4.40 -5.50
N CYS A 45 -25.35 -4.54 -4.28
CA CYS A 45 -24.63 -3.42 -3.67
C CYS A 45 -23.27 -3.27 -4.37
N ARG A 46 -22.74 -2.05 -4.35
CA ARG A 46 -21.47 -1.70 -4.99
C ARG A 46 -20.24 -2.04 -4.14
N PHE A 47 -20.34 -3.04 -3.27
CA PHE A 47 -19.19 -3.50 -2.48
C PHE A 47 -18.13 -4.11 -3.40
N PHE A 48 -16.89 -3.66 -3.23
CA PHE A 48 -15.72 -4.12 -3.96
C PHE A 48 -14.48 -3.97 -3.08
N THR A 49 -13.62 -4.99 -3.05
CA THR A 49 -12.26 -4.88 -2.52
C THR A 49 -11.33 -5.87 -3.24
N TRP A 50 -10.06 -5.52 -3.41
CA TRP A 50 -9.10 -6.43 -4.02
C TRP A 50 -8.82 -7.62 -3.11
N PHE A 51 -8.58 -8.78 -3.73
CA PHE A 51 -8.08 -9.94 -3.02
C PHE A 51 -6.56 -9.93 -3.07
N ASP A 52 -5.94 -9.79 -1.91
CA ASP A 52 -4.50 -9.90 -1.77
C ASP A 52 -4.17 -11.30 -1.23
N PRO A 53 -3.50 -12.15 -2.04
CA PRO A 53 -3.06 -13.45 -1.56
C PRO A 53 -1.99 -13.30 -0.48
N PRO A 54 -1.81 -14.31 0.38
CA PRO A 54 -0.69 -14.33 1.33
C PRO A 54 0.63 -14.14 0.58
N LEU A 55 1.49 -13.28 1.12
CA LEU A 55 2.83 -13.09 0.59
C LEU A 55 3.61 -14.40 0.68
N THR A 56 4.26 -14.79 -0.42
CA THR A 56 5.22 -15.90 -0.40
C THR A 56 6.41 -15.58 0.50
N PRO A 57 7.08 -16.57 1.12
CA PRO A 57 8.27 -16.32 1.95
C PRO A 57 9.33 -15.46 1.24
N ARG A 58 9.55 -15.70 -0.06
CA ARG A 58 10.45 -14.90 -0.89
C ARG A 58 10.01 -13.44 -0.98
N SER A 59 8.72 -13.19 -1.25
CA SER A 59 8.20 -11.82 -1.34
C SER A 59 8.25 -11.07 -0.01
N GLN A 60 8.05 -11.76 1.12
CA GLN A 60 8.18 -11.16 2.45
C GLN A 60 9.62 -10.68 2.71
N ILE A 61 10.63 -11.51 2.39
CA ILE A 61 12.04 -11.16 2.53
C ILE A 61 12.39 -9.94 1.67
N VAL A 62 11.96 -9.94 0.41
CA VAL A 62 12.20 -8.82 -0.50
C VAL A 62 11.54 -7.54 0.00
N LEU A 63 10.28 -7.61 0.44
CA LEU A 63 9.54 -6.47 0.98
C LEU A 63 10.21 -5.91 2.23
N LEU A 64 10.65 -6.79 3.14
CA LEU A 64 11.38 -6.40 4.34
C LEU A 64 12.70 -5.71 3.99
N GLY A 65 13.51 -6.32 3.10
CA GLY A 65 14.78 -5.73 2.64
C GLY A 65 14.59 -4.36 1.98
N LEU A 66 13.56 -4.21 1.15
CA LEU A 66 13.19 -2.92 0.55
C LEU A 66 12.80 -1.90 1.61
N SER A 67 11.97 -2.28 2.58
CA SER A 67 11.55 -1.37 3.65
C SER A 67 12.72 -0.88 4.50
N ILE A 68 13.70 -1.75 4.77
CA ILE A 68 14.93 -1.38 5.50
C ILE A 68 15.74 -0.40 4.64
N LYS A 69 15.93 -0.69 3.35
CA LYS A 69 16.68 0.18 2.43
C LYS A 69 16.05 1.57 2.32
N VAL A 70 14.72 1.66 2.21
CA VAL A 70 14.00 2.93 2.17
C VAL A 70 14.28 3.74 3.43
N ARG A 71 14.12 3.15 4.62
CA ARG A 71 14.41 3.84 5.90
C ARG A 71 15.85 4.34 5.97
N THR A 72 16.82 3.51 5.58
CA THR A 72 18.24 3.90 5.56
C THR A 72 18.50 5.08 4.64
N LEU A 73 17.89 5.11 3.45
CA LEU A 73 18.02 6.22 2.50
C LEU A 73 17.35 7.49 3.02
N GLU A 74 16.15 7.38 3.59
CA GLU A 74 15.43 8.50 4.21
C GLU A 74 16.22 9.11 5.38
N ASP A 75 16.86 8.27 6.20
CA ASP A 75 17.72 8.71 7.30
C ASP A 75 18.99 9.40 6.81
N ALA A 76 19.62 8.88 5.75
CA ALA A 76 20.79 9.52 5.13
C ALA A 76 20.43 10.90 4.57
N MET A 77 19.34 11.01 3.82
CA MET A 77 18.83 12.28 3.30
C MET A 77 18.48 13.26 4.43
N ARG A 78 17.88 12.77 5.52
CA ARG A 78 17.56 13.59 6.69
C ARG A 78 18.83 14.14 7.37
N ARG A 79 19.88 13.32 7.49
CA ARG A 79 21.18 13.75 8.05
C ARG A 79 21.82 14.79 7.16
N GLU A 80 21.90 14.54 5.86
CA GLU A 80 22.43 15.48 4.88
C GLU A 80 21.69 16.83 4.97
N ARG A 81 20.34 16.81 4.94
CA ARG A 81 19.53 18.01 5.09
C ARG A 81 19.84 18.77 6.39
N LYS A 82 19.96 18.07 7.52
CA LYS A 82 20.31 18.70 8.80
C LYS A 82 21.71 19.32 8.78
N THR A 83 22.69 18.62 8.24
CA THR A 83 24.06 19.13 8.09
C THR A 83 24.07 20.39 7.24
N TRP A 84 23.42 20.41 6.08
CA TRP A 84 23.35 21.59 5.23
C TRP A 84 22.62 22.76 5.87
N VAL A 85 21.55 22.50 6.62
CA VAL A 85 20.86 23.54 7.40
C VAL A 85 21.79 24.13 8.46
N LEU A 86 22.54 23.30 9.20
CA LEU A 86 23.51 23.78 10.18
C LEU A 86 24.64 24.59 9.55
N VAL A 87 25.19 24.13 8.42
CA VAL A 87 26.21 24.85 7.65
C VAL A 87 25.68 26.21 7.18
N LEU A 88 24.47 26.25 6.62
CA LEU A 88 23.83 27.49 6.17
C LEU A 88 23.64 28.49 7.32
N VAL A 89 23.15 28.02 8.47
CA VAL A 89 23.01 28.85 9.68
C VAL A 89 24.38 29.38 10.13
N PHE A 90 25.42 28.56 10.14
CA PHE A 90 26.76 28.98 10.53
C PHE A 90 27.35 30.03 9.58
N VAL A 91 27.21 29.86 8.26
CA VAL A 91 27.66 30.85 7.26
C VAL A 91 26.92 32.17 7.45
N ILE A 92 25.59 32.12 7.64
CA ILE A 92 24.78 33.31 7.94
C ILE A 92 25.31 34.02 9.18
N LEU A 93 25.53 33.31 10.29
CA LEU A 93 26.07 33.91 11.51
C LEU A 93 27.44 34.58 11.26
N LEU A 94 28.35 33.94 10.51
CA LEU A 94 29.64 34.55 10.18
C LEU A 94 29.51 35.84 9.35
N LEU A 95 28.52 35.93 8.46
CA LEU A 95 28.26 37.14 7.67
C LEU A 95 27.68 38.27 8.51
N PHE A 96 26.84 37.96 9.52
CA PHE A 96 26.22 38.97 10.39
C PHE A 96 27.07 39.35 11.61
N VAL A 97 28.06 38.52 11.98
CA VAL A 97 28.99 38.79 13.09
C VAL A 97 30.24 39.53 12.62
N LYS A 98 30.50 39.60 11.31
CA LYS A 98 31.59 40.39 10.75
C LYS A 98 31.11 41.85 10.64
N PRO A 99 31.72 42.80 11.39
CA PRO A 99 31.35 44.22 11.33
C PRO A 99 31.68 44.86 9.98
#